data_AF-Q0A8E2-F1
#
_entry.id   AF-Q0A8E2-F1
#
_cell.length_a   1.000
_cell.length_b   1.000
_cell.length_c   1.000
_cell.angle_alpha   90.00
_cell.angle_beta   90.00
_cell.angle_gamma   90.00
#
_symmetry.space_group_name_H-M   'P 1'
#
loop_
_entity.id
_entity.type
_entity.pdbx_description
1 polymer ?
#
loop_
_entity_poly.entity_id
_entity_poly.type
_entity_poly.pdbx_seq_one_letter_code
_entity_poly.pdbx_strand_id
1 'polypeptide(L)'
;MRIAVLIISLSLVMIIGVQSCAVGVGAELMADEDTAAGGAAGVMVAFLFVLGAAFALGKPTVSAVMFGIAAATGFSVGTSTAFEDMAIWGFVALVLCIMSLLGRRELREKPSAEQDS
;
A
#
# COMPACT_ATOMS: atom_id res chain seq x y z
N MET A 1 -12.03 -1.67 -12.28
CA MET A 1 -10.92 -2.09 -11.38
C MET A 1 -10.95 -1.57 -9.93
N ARG A 2 -11.68 -0.50 -9.57
CA ARG A 2 -11.48 0.22 -8.29
C ARG A 2 -11.98 -0.48 -7.02
N ILE A 3 -13.07 -1.23 -7.12
CA ILE A 3 -13.61 -1.99 -5.97
C ILE A 3 -12.63 -3.11 -5.57
N ALA A 4 -11.99 -3.76 -6.55
CA ALA A 4 -10.96 -4.77 -6.28
C ALA A 4 -9.74 -4.17 -5.56
N VAL A 5 -9.25 -3.00 -6.01
CA VAL A 5 -8.15 -2.29 -5.34
C VAL A 5 -8.50 -1.96 -3.89
N LEU A 6 -9.73 -1.50 -3.62
CA LEU A 6 -10.17 -1.15 -2.27
C LEU A 6 -10.27 -2.38 -1.36
N ILE A 7 -10.86 -3.47 -1.85
CA ILE A 7 -10.96 -4.72 -1.07
C ILE A 7 -9.56 -5.29 -0.79
N ILE A 8 -8.70 -5.38 -1.80
CA ILE A 8 -7.35 -5.93 -1.66
C ILE A 8 -6.53 -5.09 -0.68
N SER A 9 -6.48 -3.78 -0.86
CA SER A 9 -5.71 -2.90 0.03
C SER A 9 -6.18 -2.95 1.48
N LEU A 10 -7.48 -3.03 1.73
CA LEU A 10 -8.05 -3.08 3.08
C LEU A 10 -7.78 -4.43 3.77
N SER A 11 -7.84 -5.54 3.02
CA SER A 11 -7.41 -6.85 3.53
C SER A 11 -5.92 -6.88 3.87
N LEU A 12 -5.07 -6.26 3.05
CA LEU A 12 -3.62 -6.20 3.28
C LEU A 12 -3.26 -5.39 4.52
N VAL A 13 -3.92 -4.26 4.77
CA VAL A 13 -3.69 -3.45 5.98
C VAL A 13 -3.91 -4.25 7.25
N MET A 14 -4.93 -5.11 7.28
CA MET A 14 -5.21 -5.94 8.45
C MET A 14 -4.07 -6.94 8.70
N ILE A 15 -3.52 -7.54 7.64
CA ILE A 15 -2.41 -8.49 7.74
C ILE A 15 -1.12 -7.79 8.19
N ILE A 16 -0.77 -6.68 7.55
CA ILE A 16 0.43 -5.91 7.90
C ILE A 16 0.32 -5.37 9.34
N GLY A 17 -0.87 -4.93 9.77
CA GLY A 17 -1.08 -4.42 11.12
C GLY A 17 -0.82 -5.47 12.20
N VAL A 18 -1.28 -6.71 12.01
CA VAL A 18 -1.01 -7.82 12.93
C VAL A 18 0.48 -8.19 12.92
N GLN A 19 1.13 -8.21 11.75
CA GLN A 19 2.56 -8.48 11.63
C GLN A 19 3.42 -7.39 12.28
N SER A 20 3.14 -6.10 12.05
CA SER A 20 3.85 -5.00 12.71
C SER A 20 3.69 -5.04 14.23
N CYS A 21 2.55 -5.49 14.74
CA CYS A 21 2.36 -5.68 16.18
C CYS A 21 3.21 -6.84 16.71
N ALA A 22 3.27 -7.97 16.00
CA ALA A 22 4.13 -9.10 16.34
C ALA A 22 5.63 -8.75 16.28
N VAL A 23 6.05 -7.98 15.27
CA VAL A 23 7.43 -7.48 15.13
C VAL A 23 7.77 -6.47 16.21
N GLY A 24 6.85 -5.55 16.55
CA GLY A 24 7.04 -4.58 17.63
C GLY A 24 7.20 -5.23 19.00
N VAL A 25 6.33 -6.21 19.33
CA VAL A 25 6.44 -6.99 20.57
C VAL A 25 7.71 -7.86 20.57
N GLY A 26 8.06 -8.45 19.41
CA GLY A 26 9.30 -9.20 19.25
C GLY A 26 10.57 -8.35 19.44
N ALA A 27 10.55 -7.10 18.97
CA ALA A 27 11.64 -6.14 19.12
C ALA A 27 11.90 -5.78 20.59
N GLU A 28 10.85 -5.53 21.38
CA GLU A 28 10.97 -5.26 22.82
C GLU A 28 11.49 -6.49 23.59
N LEU A 29 11.12 -7.70 23.16
CA LEU A 29 11.57 -8.94 23.79
C LEU A 29 13.04 -9.28 23.48
N MET A 30 13.53 -8.88 22.30
CA MET A 30 14.89 -9.17 21.81
C MET A 30 15.87 -8.00 22.01
N ALA A 31 15.39 -6.82 22.44
CA ALA A 31 16.18 -5.59 22.61
C ALA A 31 17.03 -5.23 21.37
N ASP A 32 16.49 -5.49 20.18
CA ASP A 32 17.18 -5.39 18.91
C ASP A 32 16.66 -4.18 18.12
N GLU A 33 17.50 -3.16 17.94
CA GLU A 33 17.12 -1.89 17.30
C GLU A 33 16.75 -2.07 15.81
N ASP A 34 17.35 -3.05 15.14
CA ASP A 34 17.01 -3.37 13.76
C ASP A 34 15.57 -3.87 13.67
N THR A 35 15.14 -4.74 14.59
CA THR A 35 13.75 -5.23 14.71
C THR A 35 12.74 -4.12 14.97
N ALA A 36 13.10 -3.11 15.78
CA ALA A 36 12.24 -1.95 16.03
C ALA A 36 12.05 -1.07 14.79
N ALA A 37 13.10 -0.87 13.99
CA ALA A 37 13.05 -0.11 12.75
C ALA A 37 12.12 -0.76 11.70
N GLY A 38 12.13 -2.09 11.60
CA GLY A 38 11.22 -2.85 10.73
C GLY A 38 9.75 -2.70 11.11
N GLY A 39 9.45 -2.74 12.42
CA GLY A 39 8.09 -2.55 12.94
C GLY A 39 7.49 -1.19 12.57
N ALA A 40 8.28 -0.10 12.74
CA ALA A 40 7.85 1.26 12.40
C ALA A 40 7.67 1.45 10.88
N ALA A 41 8.57 0.89 10.07
CA ALA A 41 8.44 0.90 8.61
C ALA A 41 7.17 0.19 8.13
N GLY A 42 6.84 -0.96 8.72
CA GLY A 42 5.61 -1.70 8.41
C GLY A 42 4.34 -0.90 8.73
N VAL A 43 4.30 -0.20 9.87
CA VAL A 43 3.18 0.67 10.24
C VAL A 43 3.01 1.83 9.25
N MET A 44 4.12 2.44 8.83
CA MET A 44 4.12 3.52 7.84
C MET A 44 3.58 3.03 6.48
N VAL A 45 4.02 1.86 6.01
CA VAL A 45 3.54 1.26 4.75
C VAL A 45 2.05 0.90 4.86
N ALA A 46 1.61 0.31 5.98
CA ALA A 46 0.20 0.02 6.22
C ALA A 46 -0.67 1.29 6.18
N PHE A 47 -0.20 2.38 6.79
CA PHE A 47 -0.91 3.67 6.75
C PHE A 47 -1.04 4.22 5.33
N LEU A 48 0.01 4.13 4.52
CA LEU A 48 -0.04 4.52 3.10
C LEU A 48 -1.01 3.66 2.29
N PHE A 49 -1.13 2.36 2.61
CA PHE A 49 -2.12 1.49 1.99
C PHE A 49 -3.55 1.90 2.35
N VAL A 50 -3.83 2.28 3.61
CA VAL A 50 -5.15 2.80 4.02
C VAL A 50 -5.50 4.07 3.25
N LEU A 51 -4.56 5.02 3.16
CA LEU A 51 -4.78 6.25 2.42
C LEU A 51 -4.98 5.97 0.92
N GLY A 52 -4.15 5.10 0.33
CA GLY A 52 -4.29 4.65 -1.04
C GLY A 52 -5.64 3.99 -1.33
N ALA A 53 -6.14 3.18 -0.39
CA ALA A 53 -7.45 2.54 -0.46
C ALA A 53 -8.60 3.56 -0.40
N ALA A 54 -8.54 4.50 0.55
CA ALA A 54 -9.57 5.51 0.77
C ALA A 54 -9.81 6.38 -0.47
N PHE A 55 -8.73 6.71 -1.20
CA PHE A 55 -8.82 7.50 -2.42
C PHE A 55 -9.07 6.68 -3.69
N ALA A 56 -9.07 5.34 -3.62
CA ALA A 56 -9.17 4.47 -4.80
C ALA A 56 -10.48 4.66 -5.59
N LEU A 57 -11.61 4.96 -4.93
CA LEU A 57 -12.90 5.15 -5.59
C LEU A 57 -13.09 6.54 -6.20
N GLY A 58 -12.76 7.59 -5.45
CA GLY A 58 -13.04 8.99 -5.82
C GLY A 58 -11.93 9.71 -6.56
N LYS A 59 -10.66 9.41 -6.25
CA LYS A 59 -9.49 10.06 -6.87
C LYS A 59 -8.38 9.02 -7.14
N PRO A 60 -8.50 8.21 -8.20
CA PRO A 60 -7.53 7.15 -8.51
C PRO A 60 -6.09 7.68 -8.70
N THR A 61 -5.91 8.93 -9.14
CA THR A 61 -4.59 9.56 -9.20
C THR A 61 -3.94 9.72 -7.82
N VAL A 62 -4.71 10.12 -6.80
CA VAL A 62 -4.20 10.28 -5.43
C VAL A 62 -3.86 8.91 -4.84
N SER A 63 -4.71 7.92 -5.08
CA SER A 63 -4.48 6.53 -4.71
C SER A 63 -3.19 5.97 -5.33
N ALA A 64 -2.95 6.18 -6.62
CA ALA A 64 -1.72 5.77 -7.30
C ALA A 64 -0.47 6.42 -6.69
N VAL A 65 -0.52 7.71 -6.34
CA VAL A 65 0.62 8.38 -5.69
C VAL A 65 0.91 7.78 -4.31
N MET A 66 -0.12 7.51 -3.50
CA MET A 66 0.05 6.89 -2.18
C MET A 66 0.66 5.49 -2.29
N PHE A 67 0.16 4.66 -3.20
CA PHE A 67 0.74 3.33 -3.45
C PHE A 67 2.14 3.40 -4.06
N GLY A 68 2.45 4.41 -4.88
CA GLY A 68 3.79 4.65 -5.40
C GLY A 68 4.79 5.00 -4.30
N ILE A 69 4.40 5.84 -3.33
CA ILE A 69 5.23 6.15 -2.15
C ILE A 69 5.42 4.89 -1.30
N ALA A 70 4.34 4.12 -1.07
CA ALA A 70 4.44 2.87 -0.33
C ALA A 70 5.37 1.85 -1.01
N ALA A 71 5.36 1.76 -2.34
CA ALA A 71 6.28 0.92 -3.10
C ALA A 71 7.73 1.36 -2.93
N ALA A 72 8.00 2.66 -3.05
CA ALA A 72 9.35 3.22 -2.88
C ALA A 72 9.88 2.97 -1.46
N THR A 73 9.05 3.21 -0.44
CA THR A 73 9.40 2.95 0.96
C THR A 73 9.64 1.46 1.20
N GLY A 74 8.73 0.58 0.76
CA GLY A 74 8.85 -0.87 0.93
C GLY A 74 10.12 -1.44 0.29
N PHE A 75 10.46 -1.01 -0.93
CA PHE A 75 11.73 -1.41 -1.55
C PHE A 75 12.94 -0.83 -0.84
N SER A 76 12.92 0.45 -0.45
CA SER A 76 14.07 1.07 0.23
C SER A 76 14.40 0.40 1.56
N VAL A 77 13.37 -0.01 2.32
CA VAL A 77 13.55 -0.72 3.59
C VAL A 77 13.95 -2.17 3.31
N GLY A 78 13.25 -2.87 2.42
CA GLY A 78 13.52 -4.28 2.12
C GLY A 78 14.88 -4.56 1.48
N THR A 79 15.52 -3.58 0.83
CA THR A 79 16.89 -3.73 0.29
C THR A 79 17.99 -3.24 1.22
N SER A 80 17.65 -2.47 2.25
CA SER A 80 18.62 -1.84 3.16
C SER A 80 18.65 -2.48 4.55
N THR A 81 17.73 -3.39 4.84
CA THR A 81 17.54 -4.02 6.15
C THR A 81 17.31 -5.53 5.98
N ALA A 82 17.34 -6.28 7.09
CA ALA A 82 17.02 -7.71 7.10
C ALA A 82 15.52 -8.03 6.86
N PHE A 83 14.66 -7.01 6.68
CA PHE A 83 13.21 -7.16 6.44
C PHE A 83 12.90 -7.45 4.97
N GLU A 84 13.27 -8.64 4.49
CA GLU A 84 12.96 -9.07 3.11
C GLU A 84 11.45 -9.06 2.80
N ASP A 85 10.60 -9.20 3.82
CA ASP A 85 9.15 -9.09 3.71
C ASP A 85 8.69 -7.69 3.26
N MET A 86 9.44 -6.63 3.58
CA MET A 86 9.15 -5.27 3.10
C MET A 86 9.32 -5.10 1.60
N ALA A 87 10.23 -5.85 0.97
CA ALA A 87 10.38 -5.84 -0.48
C ALA A 87 9.14 -6.45 -1.16
N ILE A 88 8.53 -7.48 -0.56
CA ILE A 88 7.28 -8.09 -1.05
C ILE A 88 6.14 -7.08 -0.95
N TRP A 89 6.00 -6.38 0.18
CA TRP A 89 4.99 -5.34 0.34
C TRP A 89 5.19 -4.17 -0.63
N GLY A 90 6.44 -3.80 -0.90
CA GLY A 90 6.80 -2.82 -1.93
C GLY A 90 6.34 -3.25 -3.32
N PHE A 91 6.52 -4.53 -3.67
CA PHE A 91 6.03 -5.08 -4.93
C PHE A 91 4.50 -5.05 -5.03
N VAL A 92 3.79 -5.43 -3.96
CA VAL A 92 2.33 -5.37 -3.96
C VAL A 92 1.82 -3.93 -4.09
N ALA A 93 2.47 -2.97 -3.42
CA ALA A 93 2.17 -1.56 -3.55
C ALA A 93 2.35 -1.06 -4.99
N LEU A 94 3.40 -1.52 -5.67
CA LEU A 94 3.64 -1.22 -7.09
C LEU A 94 2.50 -1.72 -7.98
N VAL A 95 2.04 -2.96 -7.77
CA VAL A 95 0.91 -3.52 -8.51
C VAL A 95 -0.36 -2.70 -8.27
N LEU A 96 -0.64 -2.33 -7.03
CA LEU A 96 -1.80 -1.49 -6.70
C LEU A 96 -1.69 -0.09 -7.31
N CYS A 97 -0.49 0.49 -7.37
CA CYS A 97 -0.23 1.75 -8.06
C CYS A 97 -0.60 1.65 -9.55
N ILE A 98 -0.10 0.62 -10.23
CA ILE A 98 -0.40 0.37 -11.65
C ILE A 98 -1.91 0.17 -11.86
N MET A 99 -2.55 -0.66 -11.04
CA MET A 99 -4.00 -0.89 -11.11
C MET A 99 -4.81 0.41 -10.89
N SER A 100 -4.35 1.28 -9.99
CA SER A 100 -4.99 2.57 -9.73
C SER A 100 -4.81 3.55 -10.90
N LEU A 101 -3.65 3.54 -11.57
CA LEU A 101 -3.42 4.27 -12.82
C LEU A 101 -4.28 3.75 -13.98
N LEU A 102 -4.48 2.44 -14.10
CA LEU A 102 -5.39 1.86 -15.08
C LEU A 102 -6.85 2.23 -14.78
N GLY A 103 -7.25 2.24 -13.50
CA GLY A 103 -8.57 2.69 -13.07
C GLY A 103 -8.85 4.17 -13.36
N ARG A 104 -7.82 5.00 -13.54
CA ARG A 104 -7.94 6.38 -14.05
C ARG A 104 -8.26 6.41 -15.55
N ARG A 105 -7.72 5.47 -16.36
CA ARG A 105 -8.03 5.36 -17.79
C ARG A 105 -9.50 4.98 -17.99
N GLU A 106 -10.02 4.05 -17.19
CA GLU A 106 -11.46 3.71 -17.16
C GLU A 106 -12.38 4.91 -16.81
N LEU A 107 -11.94 5.90 -16.00
CA LEU A 107 -12.73 7.14 -15.80
C LEU A 107 -12.79 8.01 -17.05
N ARG A 108 -11.65 8.10 -17.74
CA ARG A 108 -11.51 8.96 -18.93
C ARG A 108 -12.16 8.35 -20.17
N GLU A 109 -12.28 7.02 -20.19
CA GLU A 109 -12.90 6.26 -21.27
C GLU A 109 -14.39 6.01 -21.09
N LYS A 110 -15.03 6.46 -20.00
CA LYS A 110 -16.47 6.74 -20.04
C LYS A 110 -16.65 8.04 -20.82
N PRO A 111 -16.92 7.98 -22.13
CA PRO A 111 -17.16 9.18 -22.91
C PRO A 111 -18.52 9.71 -22.48
N SER A 112 -18.76 10.98 -22.74
CA SER A 112 -20.03 11.69 -22.58
C SER A 112 -21.19 11.12 -23.44
N ALA A 113 -21.39 9.81 -23.47
CA ALA A 113 -22.41 9.13 -24.27
C ALA A 113 -23.77 9.01 -23.57
N GLU A 114 -23.99 9.70 -22.46
CA GLU A 114 -25.26 9.70 -21.74
C GLU A 114 -25.57 11.09 -21.16
N GLN A 115 -25.55 12.11 -22.03
CA GLN A 115 -26.18 13.40 -21.73
C GLN A 115 -26.99 14.00 -22.88
N ASP A 116 -27.16 13.28 -24.00
CA ASP A 116 -28.13 13.58 -25.06
C ASP A 116 -28.85 12.30 -25.49
N SER A 117 -29.89 11.88 -24.75
CA SER A 117 -31.03 11.11 -25.29
C SER A 117 -32.25 11.18 -24.39
#